data_AF-A0A9X1QFL8-F1
#
_entry.id   AF-A0A9X1QFL8-F1
#
_cell.length_a   1.000
_cell.length_b   1.000
_cell.length_c   1.000
_cell.angle_alpha   90.00
_cell.angle_beta   90.00
_cell.angle_gamma   90.00
#
_symmetry.space_group_name_H-M   'P 1'
#
loop_
_entity.id
_entity.type
_entity.pdbx_description
1 polymer ?
#
loop_
_entity_poly.entity_id
_entity_poly.type
_entity_poly.pdbx_seq_one_letter_code
_entity_poly.pdbx_strand_id
1 'polypeptide(L)'
;MNTKTHSTESSDSKCVAYGQQVQQLFELNTPAEMAEHLWEIYSGFQSFDQETGFNPRKLNIFYTFRDLLIFCQRIEAMKVA
;
A
#
# COMPACT_ATOMS: atom_id res chain seq x y z
N MET A 1 6.44 -8.63 -46.12
CA MET A 1 6.95 -9.21 -44.85
C MET A 1 6.53 -8.29 -43.73
N ASN A 2 5.45 -8.62 -43.01
CA ASN A 2 4.97 -7.82 -41.88
C ASN A 2 5.20 -8.61 -40.59
N THR A 3 6.38 -8.46 -40.00
CA THR A 3 6.65 -8.92 -38.64
C THR A 3 5.99 -7.95 -37.66
N LYS A 4 4.73 -8.20 -37.34
CA LYS A 4 4.11 -7.64 -36.12
C LYS A 4 4.72 -8.36 -34.93
N THR A 5 5.81 -7.80 -34.41
CA THR A 5 6.35 -8.20 -33.11
C THR A 5 5.34 -7.76 -32.06
N HIS A 6 4.43 -8.65 -31.67
CA HIS A 6 3.65 -8.47 -30.46
C HIS A 6 4.64 -8.50 -29.30
N SER A 7 5.09 -7.32 -28.86
CA SER A 7 5.75 -7.15 -27.59
C SER A 7 4.72 -7.41 -26.50
N THR A 8 4.46 -8.69 -26.23
CA THR A 8 3.83 -9.10 -24.97
C THR A 8 4.74 -8.58 -23.88
N GLU A 9 4.32 -7.53 -23.18
CA GLU A 9 4.96 -7.07 -21.95
C GLU A 9 5.23 -8.31 -21.10
N SER A 10 6.52 -8.61 -20.91
CA SER A 10 6.93 -9.70 -20.02
C SER A 10 6.35 -9.42 -18.62
N SER A 11 5.88 -10.46 -17.93
CA SER A 11 5.48 -10.38 -16.52
C SER A 11 6.52 -9.66 -15.67
N ASP A 12 7.79 -9.85 -16.02
CA ASP A 12 8.93 -9.26 -15.33
C ASP A 12 8.94 -7.73 -15.47
N SER A 13 8.54 -7.21 -16.63
CA SER A 13 8.43 -5.76 -16.86
C SER A 13 7.39 -5.12 -15.96
N LYS A 14 6.29 -5.83 -15.67
CA LYS A 14 5.24 -5.33 -14.77
C LYS A 14 5.70 -5.34 -13.32
N CYS A 15 6.36 -6.42 -12.89
CA CYS A 15 6.93 -6.50 -11.54
C CYS A 15 7.94 -5.38 -11.29
N VAL A 16 8.80 -5.09 -12.26
CA VAL A 16 9.77 -3.97 -12.18
C VAL A 16 9.05 -2.63 -12.06
N ALA A 17 8.03 -2.38 -12.90
CA ALA A 17 7.26 -1.14 -12.84
C ALA A 17 6.57 -0.95 -11.48
N TYR A 18 5.96 -2.01 -10.91
CA TYR A 18 5.40 -1.96 -9.56
C TYR A 18 6.46 -1.69 -8.50
N GLY A 19 7.62 -2.34 -8.59
CA GLY A 19 8.73 -2.11 -7.68
C GLY A 19 9.21 -0.66 -7.69
N GLN A 20 9.30 -0.04 -8.86
CA GLN A 20 9.66 1.37 -9.01
C GLN A 20 8.63 2.31 -8.36
N GLN A 21 7.33 2.04 -8.54
CA GLN A 21 6.28 2.83 -7.90
C GLN A 21 6.33 2.72 -6.37
N VAL A 22 6.56 1.51 -5.85
CA VAL A 22 6.73 1.27 -4.40
C VAL A 22 7.98 1.97 -3.87
N GLN A 23 9.09 1.95 -4.62
CA GLN A 23 10.30 2.67 -4.24
C GLN A 23 10.03 4.17 -4.13
N GLN A 24 9.39 4.76 -5.16
CA GLN A 24 9.04 6.18 -5.18
C GLN A 24 8.12 6.58 -4.03
N LEU A 25 7.15 5.73 -3.68
CA LEU A 25 6.27 5.96 -2.53
C LEU A 25 7.05 6.16 -1.23
N PHE A 26 8.16 5.43 -1.06
CA PHE A 26 9.01 5.49 0.12
C PHE A 26 10.21 6.45 0.01
N GLU A 27 10.28 7.27 -1.06
CA GLU A 27 11.26 8.36 -1.16
C GLU A 27 10.88 9.54 -0.25
N LEU A 28 9.58 9.78 -0.06
CA LEU A 28 9.07 10.89 0.74
C LEU A 28 8.89 10.54 2.22
N ASN A 29 8.52 9.29 2.52
CA ASN A 29 8.33 8.79 3.88
C ASN A 29 8.95 7.40 3.98
N THR A 30 9.63 7.10 5.06
CA THR A 30 10.05 5.72 5.37
C THR A 30 8.83 4.82 5.60
N PRO A 31 8.96 3.49 5.44
CA PRO A 31 7.88 2.57 5.79
C PRO A 31 7.38 2.73 7.23
N ALA A 32 8.27 3.03 8.18
CA ALA A 32 7.92 3.34 9.56
C ALA A 32 7.07 4.61 9.67
N GLU A 33 7.48 5.72 9.06
CA GLU A 33 6.71 6.97 9.05
C GLU A 33 5.34 6.79 8.38
N MET A 34 5.28 6.04 7.27
CA MET A 34 4.00 5.74 6.62
C MET A 34 3.08 4.91 7.52
N ALA A 35 3.63 3.98 8.32
CA ALA A 35 2.85 3.22 9.29
C ALA A 35 2.26 4.11 10.39
N GLU A 36 3.01 5.08 10.90
CA GLU A 36 2.52 6.07 11.87
C GLU A 36 1.40 6.92 11.28
N HIS A 37 1.57 7.44 10.06
CA HIS A 37 0.51 8.21 9.38
C HIS A 37 -0.77 7.38 9.18
N LEU A 38 -0.65 6.08 8.86
CA LEU A 38 -1.81 5.19 8.75
C LEU A 38 -2.54 5.03 10.09
N TRP A 39 -1.81 4.95 11.20
CA TRP A 39 -2.38 4.92 12.54
C TRP A 39 -3.13 6.21 12.89
N GLU A 40 -2.56 7.37 12.56
CA GLU A 40 -3.21 8.67 12.76
C GLU A 40 -4.52 8.74 11.97
N ILE A 41 -4.51 8.33 10.70
CA ILE A 41 -5.72 8.34 9.85
C ILE A 41 -6.78 7.38 10.41
N TYR A 42 -6.39 6.15 10.75
CA TYR A 42 -7.33 5.14 11.23
C TYR A 42 -7.90 5.47 12.62
N SER A 43 -7.09 6.01 13.52
CA SER A 43 -7.56 6.47 14.84
C SER A 43 -8.53 7.65 14.71
N GLY A 44 -8.26 8.61 13.82
CA GLY A 44 -9.20 9.69 13.51
C GLY A 44 -10.54 9.16 12.97
N PHE A 45 -10.50 8.17 12.07
CA PHE A 45 -11.71 7.49 11.60
C PHE A 45 -12.46 6.78 12.73
N GLN A 46 -11.78 6.06 13.63
CA GLN A 46 -12.41 5.38 14.76
C GLN A 46 -13.10 6.36 15.72
N SER A 47 -12.44 7.49 16.02
CA SER A 47 -13.03 8.54 16.85
C SER A 47 -14.33 9.08 16.23
N PHE A 48 -14.33 9.36 14.92
CA PHE A 48 -15.52 9.83 14.21
C PHE A 48 -16.63 8.77 14.08
N ASP A 49 -16.27 7.50 13.89
CA ASP A 49 -17.22 6.39 13.76
C ASP A 49 -17.99 6.15 15.07
N GLN A 50 -17.35 6.39 16.23
CA GLN A 50 -18.02 6.35 17.53
C GLN A 50 -19.11 7.42 17.67
N GLU A 51 -19.00 8.54 16.97
CA GLU A 51 -19.93 9.68 17.05
C GLU A 51 -21.08 9.59 16.03
N THR A 52 -20.89 8.86 14.92
CA THR A 52 -21.78 8.93 13.74
C THR A 52 -22.66 7.70 13.49
N GLY A 53 -22.54 6.67 14.33
CA GLY A 53 -23.41 5.48 14.28
C GLY A 53 -22.88 4.36 13.36
N PHE A 54 -23.76 3.48 12.90
CA PHE A 54 -23.35 2.27 12.18
C PHE A 54 -22.79 2.54 10.78
N ASN A 55 -21.53 2.20 10.56
CA ASN A 55 -20.90 2.19 9.24
C ASN A 55 -20.73 0.75 8.71
N PRO A 56 -21.46 0.35 7.64
CA PRO A 56 -21.37 -1.00 7.10
C PRO A 56 -19.99 -1.35 6.50
N ARG A 57 -19.14 -0.34 6.24
CA ARG A 57 -17.79 -0.52 5.69
C ARG A 57 -16.71 -0.62 6.76
N LYS A 58 -17.05 -0.51 8.04
CA LYS A 58 -16.08 -0.48 9.16
C LYS A 58 -15.08 -1.62 9.12
N LEU A 59 -15.54 -2.85 8.90
CA LEU A 59 -14.67 -4.02 8.82
C LEU A 59 -13.73 -3.96 7.62
N ASN A 60 -14.22 -3.54 6.46
CA ASN A 60 -13.40 -3.41 5.25
C ASN A 60 -12.32 -2.34 5.43
N ILE A 61 -12.66 -1.21 6.05
CA ILE A 61 -11.71 -0.13 6.35
C ILE A 61 -10.61 -0.63 7.29
N PHE A 62 -10.99 -1.38 8.34
CA PHE A 62 -10.03 -2.00 9.24
C PHE A 62 -9.10 -2.98 8.52
N TYR A 63 -9.63 -3.85 7.66
CA TYR A 63 -8.80 -4.81 6.93
C TYR A 63 -7.83 -4.11 5.97
N THR A 64 -8.27 -3.09 5.24
CA THR A 64 -7.38 -2.29 4.39
C THR A 64 -6.27 -1.65 5.22
N PHE A 65 -6.60 -1.03 6.35
CA PHE A 65 -5.62 -0.43 7.26
C PHE A 65 -4.60 -1.47 7.75
N ARG A 66 -5.06 -2.63 8.22
CA ARG A 66 -4.20 -3.73 8.69
C ARG A 66 -3.26 -4.21 7.58
N ASP A 67 -3.78 -4.42 6.38
CA ASP A 67 -3.01 -4.96 5.27
C ASP A 67 -1.94 -3.96 4.80
N LEU A 68 -2.24 -2.65 4.83
CA LEU A 68 -1.27 -1.59 4.56
C LEU A 68 -0.17 -1.50 5.64
N LEU A 69 -0.52 -1.63 6.92
CA LEU A 69 0.49 -1.70 7.99
C LEU A 69 1.44 -2.90 7.81
N ILE A 70 0.88 -4.08 7.53
CA ILE A 70 1.68 -5.29 7.28
C ILE A 70 2.57 -5.09 6.05
N PHE A 71 2.07 -4.42 5.02
CA PHE A 71 2.88 -4.08 3.85
C PHE A 71 4.08 -3.20 4.22
N CYS A 72 3.89 -2.12 4.99
CA CYS A 72 5.00 -1.28 5.46
C CYS A 72 6.04 -2.09 6.25
N GLN A 73 5.59 -2.94 7.18
CA GLN A 73 6.47 -3.79 7.99
C GLN A 73 7.29 -4.76 7.14
N ARG A 74 6.68 -5.35 6.10
CA ARG A 74 7.39 -6.25 5.18
C ARG A 74 8.44 -5.52 4.35
N ILE A 75 8.13 -4.32 3.87
CA ILE A 75 9.08 -3.48 3.12
C ILE A 75 10.28 -3.13 4.00
N GLU A 76 10.03 -2.73 5.25
CA GLU A 76 11.09 -2.42 6.20
C GLU A 76 11.99 -3.63 6.45
N ALA A 77 11.40 -4.81 6.69
CA ALA A 77 12.15 -6.05 6.89
C ALA A 77 13.02 -6.44 5.68
N MET A 78 12.58 -6.14 4.45
CA MET A 78 13.37 -6.39 3.24
C MET A 78 14.57 -5.46 3.11
N LYS A 79 14.57 -4.27 3.72
CA LYS A 79 15.73 -3.35 3.68
C LYS A 79 16.87 -3.78 4.63
N VAL A 80 16.58 -4.63 5.60
CA VAL A 80 17.53 -5.09 6.63
C VAL A 80 18.23 -6.40 6.25
N ALA A 81 17.74 -7.10 5.22
CA ALA A 81 18.27 -8.37 4.71
C ALA A 81 19.26 -8.17 3.55
#